data_AF-A0A9X8H893-F1
#
_entry.id   AF-A0A9X8H893-F1
#
_cell.length_a   1.000
_cell.length_b   1.000
_cell.length_c   1.000
_cell.angle_alpha   90.00
_cell.angle_beta   90.00
_cell.angle_gamma   90.00
#
_symmetry.space_group_name_H-M   'P 1'
#
loop_
_entity.id
_entity.type
_entity.pdbx_description
1 polymer ?
#
loop_
_entity_poly.entity_id
_entity_poly.type
_entity_poly.pdbx_seq_one_letter_code
_entity_poly.pdbx_strand_id
1 'polypeptide(L)'
;MDTQFTVIDMNDMVDALWKNLSLLDSSIRDKRNAQFGDIVPLVKTFESQLYLACHSEIDHDGNRVKSYGYGPRAMAEVGKAQILTFVCKVQRSCWSMGMDVMMRW
;
A
#
# COMPACT_ATOMS: atom_id res chain seq x y z
N MET A 1 14.88 3.29 11.65
CA MET A 1 14.62 2.76 10.30
C MET A 1 13.28 3.31 9.85
N ASP A 2 13.36 4.41 9.13
CA ASP A 2 12.25 5.14 8.54
C ASP A 2 11.89 4.47 7.21
N THR A 3 10.75 3.80 7.18
CA THR A 3 10.26 3.13 5.98
C THR A 3 9.66 4.20 5.07
N GLN A 4 10.51 4.85 4.28
CA GLN A 4 10.10 5.77 3.22
C GLN A 4 10.29 5.08 1.87
N PHE A 5 9.33 5.23 0.97
CA PHE A 5 9.44 4.77 -0.40
C PHE A 5 9.53 5.97 -1.33
N THR A 6 10.63 6.09 -2.06
CA THR A 6 10.90 7.15 -3.05
C THR A 6 10.39 6.74 -4.43
N VAL A 7 9.68 7.64 -5.10
CA VAL A 7 9.07 7.45 -6.42
C VAL A 7 9.23 8.70 -7.25
N ILE A 8 9.60 8.53 -8.52
CA ILE A 8 9.88 9.63 -9.45
C ILE A 8 8.55 10.18 -10.00
N ASP A 9 7.62 9.28 -10.37
CA ASP A 9 6.26 9.64 -10.76
C ASP A 9 5.21 9.03 -9.82
N MET A 10 4.04 9.67 -9.70
CA MET A 10 2.89 9.13 -8.97
C MET A 10 2.36 7.85 -9.65
N ASN A 11 2.54 7.70 -10.96
CA ASN A 11 2.26 6.48 -11.70
C ASN A 11 3.23 5.35 -11.34
N ASP A 12 4.52 5.63 -11.12
CA ASP A 12 5.49 4.61 -10.68
C ASP A 12 5.12 4.07 -9.29
N MET A 13 4.63 4.95 -8.41
CA MET A 13 4.10 4.56 -7.11
C MET A 13 2.89 3.65 -7.24
N VAL A 14 1.95 4.03 -8.10
CA VAL A 14 0.74 3.24 -8.36
C VAL A 14 1.11 1.87 -8.92
N ASP A 15 2.10 1.80 -9.81
CA ASP A 15 2.57 0.55 -10.39
C ASP A 15 3.28 -0.34 -9.37
N ALA A 16 4.09 0.22 -8.49
CA ALA A 16 4.72 -0.51 -7.39
C ALA A 16 3.68 -1.01 -6.36
N LEU A 17 2.73 -0.16 -5.97
CA LEU A 17 1.60 -0.54 -5.12
C LEU A 17 0.76 -1.63 -5.77
N TRP A 18 0.45 -1.48 -7.06
CA TRP A 18 -0.34 -2.42 -7.83
C TRP A 18 0.33 -3.78 -7.91
N LYS A 19 1.65 -3.80 -8.17
CA LYS A 19 2.44 -5.02 -8.18
C LYS A 19 2.39 -5.73 -6.82
N ASN A 20 2.45 -4.99 -5.72
CA ASN A 20 2.35 -5.59 -4.38
C ASN A 20 0.92 -6.10 -4.07
N LEU A 21 -0.11 -5.39 -4.53
CA LEU A 21 -1.51 -5.80 -4.37
C LEU A 21 -1.85 -7.06 -5.19
N SER A 22 -1.36 -7.15 -6.43
CA SER A 22 -1.57 -8.32 -7.28
C SER A 22 -0.84 -9.57 -6.77
N LEU A 23 0.25 -9.41 -6.01
CA LEU A 23 0.91 -10.50 -5.28
C LEU A 23 0.09 -10.99 -4.09
N LEU A 24 -0.67 -10.10 -3.45
CA LEU A 24 -1.54 -10.44 -2.31
C LEU A 24 -2.83 -11.11 -2.77
N ASP A 25 -3.39 -10.70 -3.91
CA ASP A 25 -4.60 -11.27 -4.47
C ASP A 25 -4.56 -11.28 -6.00
N SER A 26 -4.40 -12.46 -6.59
CA SER A 26 -4.36 -12.66 -8.04
C SER A 26 -5.70 -12.41 -8.75
N SER A 27 -6.80 -12.26 -8.00
CA SER A 27 -8.11 -11.90 -8.57
C SER A 27 -8.19 -10.41 -8.95
N ILE A 28 -7.27 -9.61 -8.43
CA ILE A 28 -7.13 -8.19 -8.73
C ILE A 28 -6.47 -8.03 -10.12
N ARG A 29 -7.31 -7.98 -11.16
CA ARG A 29 -6.87 -7.97 -12.57
C ARG A 29 -6.72 -6.57 -13.17
N ASP A 30 -7.51 -5.60 -12.70
CA ASP A 30 -7.58 -4.25 -13.29
C ASP A 30 -7.24 -3.15 -12.29
N LYS A 31 -6.36 -2.21 -12.70
CA LYS A 31 -5.96 -1.03 -11.89
C LYS A 31 -7.13 -0.15 -11.42
N ARG A 32 -8.34 -0.39 -11.95
CA ARG A 32 -9.61 0.16 -11.46
C ARG A 32 -10.34 -0.93 -10.70
N ASN A 33 -10.32 -0.82 -9.38
CA ASN A 33 -11.08 -1.72 -8.52
C ASN A 33 -12.56 -1.30 -8.50
N ALA A 34 -13.48 -2.25 -8.62
CA ALA A 34 -14.91 -1.96 -8.60
C ALA A 34 -15.40 -1.34 -7.27
N GLN A 35 -14.74 -1.64 -6.16
CA GLN A 35 -15.09 -1.13 -4.82
C GLN A 35 -14.35 0.15 -4.45
N PHE A 36 -13.06 0.24 -4.79
CA PHE A 36 -12.19 1.34 -4.34
C PHE A 36 -11.89 2.37 -5.44
N GLY A 37 -12.32 2.11 -6.67
CA GLY A 37 -12.09 2.99 -7.81
C GLY A 37 -10.62 2.98 -8.27
N ASP A 38 -10.19 4.13 -8.78
CA ASP A 38 -8.83 4.36 -9.25
C ASP A 38 -7.89 4.66 -8.06
N ILE A 39 -6.67 4.16 -8.12
CA ILE A 39 -5.69 4.24 -7.03
C ILE A 39 -5.14 5.67 -6.88
N VAL A 40 -4.97 6.40 -7.99
CA VAL A 40 -4.39 7.76 -7.95
C VAL A 40 -5.23 8.72 -7.08
N PRO A 41 -6.57 8.84 -7.27
CA PRO A 41 -7.41 9.61 -6.37
C PRO A 41 -7.35 9.14 -4.91
N LEU A 42 -7.30 7.82 -4.70
CA LEU A 42 -7.28 7.24 -3.36
C LEU A 42 -6.03 7.62 -2.57
N VAL A 43 -4.86 7.58 -3.21
CA VAL A 43 -3.59 8.04 -2.62
C VAL A 43 -3.68 9.51 -2.22
N LYS A 44 -4.22 10.38 -3.10
CA LYS A 44 -4.43 11.80 -2.79
C LYS A 44 -5.42 12.02 -1.64
N THR A 45 -6.43 11.19 -1.51
CA THR A 45 -7.34 11.22 -0.36
C THR A 45 -6.63 10.84 0.94
N PHE A 46 -5.76 9.84 0.92
CA PHE A 46 -4.98 9.48 2.11
C PHE A 46 -3.95 10.54 2.49
N GLU A 47 -3.38 11.25 1.52
CA GLU A 47 -2.56 12.44 1.78
C GLU A 47 -3.39 13.56 2.45
N SER A 48 -4.57 13.89 1.89
CA SER A 48 -5.41 14.97 2.43
C SER A 48 -5.96 14.66 3.82
N GLN A 49 -6.16 13.38 4.13
CA GLN A 49 -6.58 12.90 5.44
C GLN A 49 -5.42 12.71 6.43
N LEU A 50 -4.18 13.05 6.04
CA LEU A 50 -2.97 12.93 6.86
C LEU A 50 -2.57 11.50 7.25
N TYR A 51 -3.10 10.50 6.52
CA TYR A 51 -2.68 9.10 6.66
C TYR A 51 -1.35 8.85 5.95
N LEU A 52 -1.09 9.55 4.84
CA LEU A 52 0.19 9.55 4.14
C LEU A 52 0.87 10.91 4.27
N ALA A 53 2.17 10.89 4.53
CA ALA A 53 3.03 12.05 4.37
C ALA A 53 3.78 11.92 3.04
N CYS A 54 3.77 12.99 2.26
CA CYS A 54 4.47 13.09 0.97
C CYS A 54 5.54 14.18 1.10
N HIS A 55 6.79 13.80 0.90
CA HIS A 55 7.92 14.71 0.85
C HIS A 55 8.44 14.75 -0.58
N SER A 56 8.75 15.94 -1.11
CA SER A 56 9.25 16.07 -2.47
C SER A 56 10.63 16.70 -2.44
N GLU A 57 11.59 16.02 -3.06
CA GLU A 57 12.97 16.46 -3.20
C GLU A 57 13.33 16.50 -4.70
N ILE A 58 14.37 17.27 -5.02
CA ILE A 58 14.94 17.29 -6.38
C ILE A 58 16.22 16.45 -6.32
N ASP A 59 16.23 15.36 -7.09
CA ASP A 59 17.39 14.48 -7.19
C ASP A 59 18.54 15.16 -7.96
N HIS A 60 19.74 14.58 -7.88
CA HIS A 60 20.95 15.04 -8.56
C HIS A 60 20.79 15.16 -10.08
N ASP A 61 19.89 14.36 -10.68
CA ASP A 61 19.56 14.40 -12.10
C ASP A 61 18.52 15.49 -12.46
N GLY A 62 18.09 16.32 -11.50
CA GLY A 62 17.09 17.36 -11.69
C GLY A 62 15.64 16.86 -11.71
N ASN A 63 15.42 15.57 -11.44
CA ASN A 63 14.11 14.97 -11.37
C ASN A 63 13.44 15.25 -10.02
N ARG A 64 12.14 15.58 -10.05
CA ARG A 64 11.33 15.69 -8.82
C ARG A 64 10.98 14.31 -8.34
N VAL A 65 11.50 13.93 -7.18
CA VAL A 65 11.20 12.66 -6.53
C VAL A 65 10.25 12.94 -5.36
N LYS A 66 9.23 12.11 -5.21
CA LYS A 66 8.32 12.12 -4.07
C LYS A 66 8.59 10.90 -3.20
N SER A 67 8.78 11.09 -1.91
CA SER A 67 8.85 10.04 -0.91
C SER A 67 7.58 10.00 -0.08
N TYR A 68 7.03 8.79 0.07
CA TYR A 68 5.83 8.56 0.85
C TYR A 68 6.17 7.81 2.13
N GLY A 69 5.58 8.25 3.23
CA GLY A 69 5.68 7.62 4.54
C GLY A 69 4.37 7.71 5.33
N TYR A 70 4.35 7.13 6.52
CA TYR A 70 3.20 7.26 7.42
C TYR A 70 3.01 8.71 7.83
N GLY A 71 1.81 9.24 7.61
CA GLY A 71 1.42 10.57 8.05
C GLY A 71 1.13 10.63 9.56
N PRO A 72 0.98 11.84 10.11
CA PRO A 72 0.80 12.04 11.55
C PRO A 72 -0.47 11.36 12.08
N ARG A 73 -1.53 11.27 11.26
CA ARG A 73 -2.76 10.60 11.65
C ARG A 73 -2.59 9.08 11.71
N ALA A 74 -1.89 8.49 10.75
CA ALA A 74 -1.57 7.06 10.79
C ALA A 74 -0.78 6.69 12.04
N MET A 75 0.21 7.51 12.40
CA MET A 75 1.05 7.29 13.59
C MET A 75 0.29 7.50 14.91
N ALA A 76 -0.74 8.35 14.91
CA ALA A 76 -1.60 8.59 16.07
C ALA A 76 -2.64 7.47 16.28
N GLU A 77 -3.21 6.94 15.20
CA GLU A 77 -4.25 5.91 15.25
C GLU A 77 -3.67 4.49 15.37
N VAL A 78 -2.52 4.23 14.75
CA VAL A 78 -2.00 2.86 14.59
C VAL A 78 -0.48 2.79 14.74
N GLY A 79 0.00 1.90 15.60
CA GLY A 79 1.42 1.60 15.74
C GLY A 79 1.91 0.58 14.71
N LYS A 80 3.20 0.64 14.33
CA LYS A 80 3.83 -0.34 13.42
C LYS A 80 3.61 -1.79 13.85
N ALA A 81 3.66 -2.06 15.16
CA ALA A 81 3.41 -3.40 15.71
C ALA A 81 1.96 -3.88 15.49
N GLN A 82 0.98 -2.97 15.55
CA GLN A 82 -0.42 -3.29 15.29
C GLN A 82 -0.67 -3.57 13.81
N ILE A 83 -0.04 -2.79 12.91
CA ILE A 83 -0.08 -3.04 11.47
C ILE A 83 0.52 -4.42 11.15
N LEU A 84 1.72 -4.72 11.69
CA LEU A 84 2.37 -6.01 11.49
C LEU A 84 1.50 -7.15 12.03
N THR A 85 0.93 -6.99 13.23
CA THR A 85 0.03 -7.98 13.82
C THR A 85 -1.19 -8.23 12.93
N PHE A 86 -1.76 -7.17 12.35
CA PHE A 86 -2.88 -7.30 11.42
C PHE A 86 -2.48 -8.08 10.17
N VAL A 87 -1.35 -7.74 9.53
CA VAL A 87 -0.85 -8.44 8.33
C VAL A 87 -0.61 -9.93 8.63
N CYS A 88 0.03 -10.25 9.76
CA CYS A 88 0.24 -11.64 10.17
C CYS A 88 -1.07 -12.40 10.44
N LYS A 89 -2.11 -11.72 10.97
CA LYS A 89 -3.43 -12.33 11.17
C LYS A 89 -4.11 -12.63 9.84
N VAL A 90 -4.11 -11.69 8.90
CA VAL A 90 -4.73 -11.87 7.57
C VAL A 90 -4.09 -13.05 6.84
N GLN A 91 -2.76 -13.14 6.85
CA GLN A 91 -2.04 -14.22 6.18
C GLN A 91 -2.34 -15.61 6.79
N ARG A 92 -2.44 -15.70 8.12
CA ARG A 92 -2.82 -16.95 8.81
C ARG A 92 -4.26 -17.37 8.51
N SER A 93 -5.18 -16.42 8.42
CA SER A 93 -6.57 -16.69 8.04
C SER A 93 -6.70 -17.19 6.59
N CYS A 94 -5.93 -16.63 5.66
CA CYS A 94 -5.90 -17.09 4.27
C CYS A 94 -5.31 -18.51 4.12
N TRP A 95 -4.30 -18.88 4.93
CA TRP A 95 -3.78 -20.25 4.96
C TRP A 95 -4.80 -21.26 5.52
N SER A 96 -5.56 -20.87 6.56
CA SER A 96 -6.62 -21.74 7.09
C SER A 96 -7.72 -21.99 6.05
N MET A 97 -8.16 -20.96 5.32
CA MET A 97 -9.14 -21.14 4.23
C MET A 97 -8.59 -21.93 3.03
N GLY A 98 -7.30 -21.79 2.72
CA GLY A 98 -6.65 -22.55 1.63
C GLY A 98 -6.54 -24.05 1.91
N MET A 99 -6.32 -24.46 3.17
CA MET A 99 -6.27 -25.87 3.54
C MET A 99 -7.67 -26.51 3.64
N ASP A 100 -8.70 -25.77 4.04
CA ASP A 100 -10.09 -26.27 4.07
C ASP A 100 -10.63 -26.56 2.66
N VAL A 101 -10.21 -25.81 1.63
CA VAL A 101 -10.57 -26.09 0.23
C VAL A 101 -9.73 -27.21 -0.38
N MET A 102 -8.49 -27.39 0.07
CA MET A 102 -7.59 -28.43 -0.46
C MET A 102 -7.79 -29.82 0.15
N MET A 103 -8.48 -29.94 1.30
CA MET A 103 -8.82 -31.24 1.92
C MET A 103 -10.24 -31.74 1.60
N ARG A 104 -10.94 -31.12 0.63
CA ARG A 104 -12.31 -31.51 0.21
C ARG A 104 -12.37 -32.10 -1.21
N TRP A 105 -11.29 -32.76 -1.63
CA TRP A 105 -11.24 -33.64 -2.80
C TRP A 105 -10.65 -34.99 -2.42
#